data_AF-A0A3M1L330-F1
#
_entry.id   AF-A0A3M1L330-F1
#
_cell.length_a   1.000
_cell.length_b   1.000
_cell.length_c   1.000
_cell.angle_alpha   90.00
_cell.angle_beta   90.00
_cell.angle_gamma   90.00
#
_symmetry.space_group_name_H-M   'P 1'
#
loop_
_entity.id
_entity.type
_entity.pdbx_description
1 polymer ?
#
loop_
_entity_poly.entity_id
_entity_poly.type
_entity_poly.pdbx_seq_one_letter_code
_entity_poly.pdbx_strand_id
1 'polypeptide(L)'
;YTLKLEEIAQTKAIKGNDPTTITLDLFGNKEPVEGNFTQMLSLQQNNSEMAVVNLTQLGLPDDSVKGVRYRLEFVAENTTYPPVWQLIWVGAQYICQEGRGSQTWTKEICS
;
A
#
# COMPACT_ATOMS: atom_id res chain seq x y z
N TYR A 1 -1.08 15.47 9.64
CA TYR A 1 -0.33 15.75 8.41
C TYR A 1 -0.62 14.63 7.43
N THR A 2 -1.58 14.82 6.52
CA THR A 2 -1.91 13.81 5.51
C THR A 2 -1.04 14.07 4.30
N LEU A 3 0.10 13.38 4.22
CA LEU A 3 0.84 13.32 2.95
C LEU A 3 -0.11 12.73 1.92
N LYS A 4 -0.32 13.40 0.79
CA LYS A 4 -1.08 12.79 -0.31
C LYS A 4 -0.27 11.59 -0.78
N LEU A 5 -0.91 10.47 -1.08
CA LEU A 5 -0.22 9.26 -1.55
C LEU A 5 0.67 9.54 -2.78
N GLU A 6 0.26 10.50 -3.61
CA GLU A 6 1.03 11.00 -4.74
C GLU A 6 2.32 11.73 -4.32
N GLU A 7 2.33 12.43 -3.18
CA GLU A 7 3.52 13.08 -2.63
C GLU A 7 4.52 12.05 -2.10
N ILE A 8 4.05 10.90 -1.56
CA ILE A 8 4.91 9.81 -1.11
C ILE A 8 5.73 9.25 -2.28
N ALA A 9 5.10 8.97 -3.42
CA ALA A 9 5.81 8.52 -4.62
C ALA A 9 6.69 9.61 -5.26
N GLN A 10 6.29 10.88 -5.14
CA GLN A 10 7.08 12.01 -5.65
C GLN A 10 8.33 12.30 -4.80
N THR A 11 8.39 11.83 -3.55
CA THR A 11 9.65 11.75 -2.83
C THR A 11 10.53 10.68 -3.47
N LYS A 12 11.35 11.09 -4.45
CA LYS A 12 12.36 10.28 -5.18
C LYS A 12 13.34 9.50 -4.30
N ALA A 13 13.24 9.60 -2.97
CA ALA A 13 14.15 9.10 -1.97
C ALA A 13 13.74 7.76 -1.33
N ILE A 14 12.51 7.26 -1.53
CA ILE A 14 12.10 5.99 -0.92
C ILE A 14 12.71 4.83 -1.70
N LYS A 15 13.73 4.22 -1.08
CA LYS A 15 14.51 3.11 -1.65
C LYS A 15 14.77 2.03 -0.61
N GLY A 16 15.02 0.81 -1.09
CA GLY A 16 15.43 -0.30 -0.24
C GLY A 16 15.67 -1.57 -1.04
N ASN A 17 16.07 -2.64 -0.35
CA ASN A 17 16.46 -3.90 -1.02
C ASN A 17 15.28 -4.85 -1.24
N ASP A 18 14.12 -4.56 -0.64
CA ASP A 18 12.93 -5.39 -0.72
C ASP A 18 11.65 -4.51 -0.79
N PRO A 19 10.90 -4.54 -1.91
CA PRO A 19 9.65 -3.81 -2.07
C PRO A 19 8.60 -4.13 -1.00
N THR A 20 8.59 -5.37 -0.50
CA THR A 20 7.59 -5.83 0.47
C THR A 20 7.86 -5.24 1.85
N THR A 21 9.11 -5.24 2.28
CA THR A 21 9.56 -4.52 3.49
C THR A 21 9.23 -3.04 3.42
N ILE A 22 9.57 -2.34 2.32
CA ILE A 22 9.25 -0.92 2.14
C ILE A 22 7.74 -0.67 2.25
N THR A 23 6.92 -1.53 1.63
CA THR A 23 5.46 -1.42 1.68
C THR A 23 4.92 -1.56 3.10
N LEU A 24 5.44 -2.53 3.86
CA LEU A 24 5.03 -2.76 5.25
C LEU A 24 5.53 -1.65 6.19
N ASP A 25 6.63 -0.99 5.87
CA ASP A 25 7.11 0.16 6.64
C ASP A 25 6.27 1.42 6.41
N LEU A 26 5.82 1.63 5.18
CA LEU A 26 4.97 2.78 4.85
C LEU A 26 3.52 2.60 5.31
N PHE A 27 2.94 1.42 5.09
CA PHE A 27 1.49 1.19 5.20
C PHE A 27 1.11 -0.02 6.03
N GLY A 28 2.07 -0.87 6.41
CA GLY A 28 1.79 -2.02 7.24
C GLY A 28 1.38 -1.60 8.64
N ASN A 29 0.41 -2.31 9.20
CA ASN A 29 0.04 -2.11 10.58
C ASN A 29 1.22 -2.50 11.51
N LYS A 30 1.57 -1.62 12.45
CA LYS A 30 2.69 -1.78 13.39
C LYS A 30 2.23 -2.19 14.80
N GLU A 31 0.94 -2.07 15.09
CA GLU A 31 0.36 -2.31 16.40
C GLU A 31 -0.62 -3.50 16.35
N PRO A 32 -0.86 -4.20 17.47
CA PRO A 32 -1.96 -5.13 17.57
C PRO A 32 -3.29 -4.39 17.30
N VAL A 33 -4.10 -4.89 16.38
CA VAL A 33 -5.45 -4.35 16.12
C VAL A 33 -6.47 -5.34 16.63
N GLU A 34 -7.40 -4.84 17.44
CA GLU A 34 -8.47 -5.63 18.02
C GLU A 34 -9.50 -6.06 16.94
N GLY A 35 -10.27 -7.11 17.23
CA GLY A 35 -11.34 -7.59 16.37
C GLY A 35 -10.86 -8.47 15.21
N ASN A 36 -11.49 -8.31 14.05
CA ASN A 36 -11.29 -9.17 12.87
C ASN A 36 -10.33 -8.57 11.84
N PHE A 37 -9.32 -7.83 12.31
CA PHE A 37 -8.33 -7.22 11.41
C PHE A 37 -7.55 -8.29 10.65
N THR A 38 -7.46 -8.13 9.33
CA THR A 38 -6.64 -8.99 8.47
C THR A 38 -5.80 -8.13 7.55
N GLN A 39 -4.56 -8.57 7.34
CA GLN A 39 -3.62 -7.93 6.44
C GLN A 39 -3.03 -8.97 5.49
N MET A 40 -3.07 -8.68 4.19
CA MET A 40 -2.56 -9.55 3.15
C MET A 40 -1.62 -8.77 2.24
N LEU A 41 -0.43 -9.32 2.03
CA LEU A 41 0.58 -8.76 1.16
C LEU A 41 0.73 -9.65 -0.08
N SER A 42 0.76 -9.05 -1.26
CA SER A 42 1.00 -9.74 -2.52
C SER A 42 2.08 -9.00 -3.30
N LEU A 43 3.12 -9.73 -3.69
CA LEU A 43 4.17 -9.26 -4.58
C LEU A 43 3.92 -9.83 -5.97
N GLN A 44 3.85 -8.95 -6.97
CA GLN A 44 3.80 -9.29 -8.38
C GLN A 44 5.07 -8.71 -9.03
N GLN A 45 5.99 -9.58 -9.40
CA GLN A 45 7.21 -9.19 -10.08
C GLN A 45 7.07 -9.55 -11.55
N ASN A 46 7.02 -8.53 -12.42
CA ASN A 46 6.86 -8.74 -13.86
C ASN A 46 8.20 -9.17 -14.49
N ASN A 47 9.30 -8.61 -14.01
CA ASN A 47 10.68 -8.91 -14.42
C ASN A 47 11.66 -8.49 -13.32
N SER A 48 12.97 -8.57 -13.56
CA SER A 48 14.01 -8.10 -12.63
C SER A 48 14.05 -6.59 -12.42
N GLU A 49 13.28 -5.82 -13.21
CA GLU A 49 13.32 -4.35 -13.22
C GLU A 49 12.09 -3.72 -12.57
N MET A 50 10.96 -4.43 -12.48
CA MET A 50 9.69 -3.90 -12.00
C MET A 50 9.01 -4.85 -11.01
N ALA A 51 8.56 -4.27 -9.90
CA ALA A 51 7.77 -4.96 -8.89
C ALA A 51 6.53 -4.16 -8.51
N VAL A 52 5.41 -4.84 -8.35
CA VAL A 52 4.16 -4.27 -7.86
C VAL A 52 3.81 -4.96 -6.56
N VAL A 53 3.64 -4.19 -5.49
CA VAL A 53 3.22 -4.70 -4.18
C VAL A 53 1.80 -4.23 -3.91
N ASN A 54 0.91 -5.17 -3.59
CA ASN A 54 -0.42 -4.87 -3.09
C ASN A 54 -0.50 -5.23 -1.61
N LEU A 55 -0.91 -4.27 -0.78
CA LEU A 55 -1.20 -4.47 0.63
C LEU A 55 -2.69 -4.26 0.83
N THR A 56 -3.42 -5.30 1.24
CA THR A 56 -4.85 -5.20 1.57
C THR A 56 -5.03 -5.34 3.08
N GLN A 57 -5.77 -4.42 3.67
CA GLN A 57 -6.17 -4.44 5.08
C GLN A 57 -7.70 -4.40 5.16
N LEU A 58 -8.28 -5.31 5.93
CA LEU A 58 -9.72 -5.41 6.15
C LEU A 58 -10.00 -5.47 7.65
N GLY A 59 -11.23 -5.10 8.04
CA GLY A 59 -11.62 -5.10 9.44
C GLY A 59 -10.90 -4.00 10.23
N LEU A 60 -10.71 -2.84 9.58
CA LEU A 60 -10.15 -1.67 10.24
C LEU A 60 -11.09 -1.19 11.35
N PRO A 61 -10.55 -0.60 12.44
CA PRO A 61 -11.36 -0.07 13.55
C PRO A 61 -12.11 1.22 13.21
N ASP A 62 -11.88 1.79 12.01
CA ASP A 62 -12.54 2.98 11.51
C ASP A 62 -14.02 2.72 11.20
N ASP A 63 -14.91 3.61 11.66
CA ASP A 63 -16.36 3.47 11.55
C ASP A 63 -16.90 3.82 10.14
N SER A 64 -16.06 4.40 9.29
CA SER A 64 -16.37 4.73 7.90
C SER A 64 -15.68 3.80 6.90
N VAL A 65 -14.44 3.36 7.17
CA VAL A 65 -13.65 2.52 6.26
C VAL A 65 -13.67 1.06 6.71
N LYS A 66 -14.26 0.20 5.88
CA LYS A 66 -14.27 -1.25 6.10
C LYS A 66 -12.94 -1.91 5.70
N GLY A 67 -12.28 -1.36 4.69
CA GLY A 67 -11.00 -1.86 4.22
C GLY A 67 -10.27 -0.88 3.31
N VAL A 68 -8.95 -1.01 3.29
CA VAL A 68 -8.05 -0.25 2.41
C VAL A 68 -7.14 -1.21 1.65
N ARG A 69 -6.83 -0.84 0.42
CA ARG A 69 -5.83 -1.54 -0.39
C ARG A 69 -4.86 -0.52 -0.95
N TYR A 70 -3.59 -0.71 -0.65
CA TYR A 70 -2.49 0.05 -1.23
C TYR A 70 -1.90 -0.73 -2.40
N ARG A 71 -1.53 -0.02 -3.46
CA ARG A 71 -0.74 -0.52 -4.56
C ARG A 71 0.48 0.36 -4.71
N LEU A 72 1.65 -0.26 -4.67
CA LEU A 72 2.94 0.40 -4.79
C LEU A 72 3.67 -0.20 -5.99
N GLU A 73 4.23 0.65 -6.84
CA GLU A 73 5.06 0.22 -7.97
C GLU A 73 6.51 0.63 -7.74
N PHE A 74 7.42 -0.29 -8.02
CA PHE A 74 8.84 -0.13 -7.82
C PHE A 74 9.60 -0.41 -9.11
N VAL A 75 10.72 0.30 -9.29
CA VAL A 75 11.72 0.03 -10.32
C VAL A 75 13.05 -0.28 -9.68
N ALA A 76 13.78 -1.27 -10.19
CA ALA A 76 15.14 -1.55 -9.79
C ALA A 76 16.10 -0.48 -10.37
N GLU A 77 16.88 0.17 -9.52
CA GLU A 77 17.87 1.19 -9.95
C GLU A 77 19.13 0.56 -10.53
N ASN A 78 19.40 -0.70 -10.20
CA ASN A 78 20.59 -1.39 -10.63
C ASN A 78 20.32 -2.89 -10.83
N THR A 79 21.29 -3.56 -11.43
CA THR A 79 21.29 -5.00 -11.68
C THR A 79 22.06 -5.79 -10.63
N THR A 80 22.45 -5.15 -9.52
CA THR A 80 23.17 -5.81 -8.41
C THR A 80 22.19 -6.69 -7.63
N TYR A 81 22.69 -7.68 -6.88
CA TYR A 81 21.85 -8.56 -6.06
C TYR A 81 22.14 -8.39 -4.56
N PRO A 82 21.13 -8.05 -3.73
CA PRO A 82 19.78 -7.66 -4.13
C PRO A 82 19.77 -6.29 -4.84
N PRO A 83 18.86 -6.06 -5.80
CA PRO A 83 18.77 -4.77 -6.46
C PRO A 83 18.21 -3.72 -5.50
N VAL A 84 18.63 -2.48 -5.70
CA VAL A 84 18.02 -1.35 -4.99
C VAL A 84 16.71 -1.01 -5.69
N TRP A 85 15.60 -1.19 -5.00
CA TRP A 85 14.26 -0.85 -5.48
C TRP A 85 13.92 0.57 -5.09
N GLN A 86 13.48 1.36 -6.06
CA GLN A 86 12.95 2.70 -5.89
C GLN A 86 11.42 2.67 -6.04
N LEU A 87 10.72 3.27 -5.09
CA LEU A 87 9.28 3.49 -5.20
C LEU A 87 8.99 4.59 -6.23
N ILE A 88 8.18 4.28 -7.24
CA ILE A 88 7.86 5.22 -8.34
C ILE A 88 6.39 5.61 -8.37
N TRP A 89 5.51 4.82 -7.76
CA TRP A 89 4.08 5.11 -7.71
C TRP A 89 3.42 4.51 -6.46
N VAL A 90 2.44 5.22 -5.92
CA VAL A 90 1.59 4.76 -4.82
C VAL A 90 0.15 5.17 -5.10
N GLY A 91 -0.79 4.27 -4.83
CA GLY A 91 -2.19 4.60 -4.78
C GLY A 91 -2.94 3.73 -3.77
N ALA A 92 -4.14 4.19 -3.42
CA ALA A 92 -5.03 3.46 -2.53
C ALA A 92 -6.44 3.33 -3.13
N GLN A 93 -7.13 2.29 -2.69
CA GLN A 93 -8.56 2.11 -2.87
C GLN A 93 -9.19 1.75 -1.52
N TYR A 94 -10.46 2.08 -1.38
CA TYR A 94 -11.22 1.90 -0.15
C TYR A 94 -12.49 1.09 -0.43
N ILE A 95 -12.92 0.35 0.59
CA ILE A 95 -14.29 -0.12 0.73
C ILE A 95 -14.83 0.54 2.00
N CYS A 96 -16.00 1.15 1.89
CA CYS A 96 -16.67 1.81 3.00
C CYS A 96 -17.58 0.86 3.77
N GLN A 97 -17.84 1.23 5.02
CA GLN A 97 -18.91 0.63 5.81
C GLN A 97 -20.28 0.93 5.15
N GLU A 98 -21.29 0.17 5.54
CA GLU A 98 -22.65 0.36 5.02
C GLU A 98 -23.18 1.77 5.33
N GLY A 99 -23.77 2.41 4.31
CA GLY A 99 -24.24 3.80 4.41
C GLY A 99 -23.13 4.85 4.43
N ARG A 100 -21.85 4.47 4.31
CA ARG A 100 -20.70 5.39 4.36
C ARG A 100 -19.98 5.60 3.03
N GLY A 101 -20.62 5.24 1.92
CA GLY A 101 -20.06 5.35 0.56
C GLY A 101 -20.08 4.02 -0.20
N SER A 102 -19.12 3.85 -1.11
CA SER A 102 -19.04 2.65 -1.94
C SER A 102 -18.67 1.41 -1.13
N GLN A 103 -19.47 0.36 -1.27
CA GLN A 103 -19.17 -0.97 -0.73
C GLN A 103 -18.31 -1.85 -1.66
N THR A 104 -17.80 -1.26 -2.74
CA THR A 104 -16.84 -1.86 -3.66
C THR A 104 -15.57 -1.01 -3.74
N TRP A 105 -14.45 -1.59 -4.18
CA TRP A 105 -13.16 -0.90 -4.23
C TRP A 105 -13.23 0.36 -5.10
N THR A 106 -13.09 1.51 -4.46
CA THR A 106 -13.15 2.83 -5.11
C THR A 106 -11.96 3.69 -4.69
N LYS A 107 -11.69 4.76 -5.45
CA LYS A 107 -10.75 5.83 -5.04
C LYS A 107 -11.45 6.93 -4.23
N GLU A 108 -12.77 6.91 -4.18
CA GLU A 108 -13.57 7.85 -3.39
C GLU A 108 -13.37 7.58 -1.90
N ILE A 109 -13.31 8.66 -1.12
CA ILE A 109 -13.21 8.57 0.34
C ILE A 109 -14.56 8.16 0.93
N CYS A 110 -14.52 7.44 2.05
CA CYS A 110 -15.71 7.13 2.83
C CYS A 110 -16.20 8.38 3.58
N SER A 111 -17.50 8.46 3.82
CA SER A 111 -18.18 9.58 4.49
C SER A 111 -18.31 9.42 6.00
#